data_AF-A0A9D4BVS8-F1
#
_entry.id   AF-A0A9D4BVS8-F1
#
_cell.length_a   1.000
_cell.length_b   1.000
_cell.length_c   1.000
_cell.angle_alpha   90.00
_cell.angle_beta   90.00
_cell.angle_gamma   90.00
#
_symmetry.space_group_name_H-M   'P 1'
#
loop_
_entity.id
_entity.type
_entity.pdbx_description
1 polymer ?
#
loop_
_entity_poly.entity_id
_entity_poly.type
_entity_poly.pdbx_seq_one_letter_code
_entity_poly.pdbx_strand_id
1 'polypeptide(L)'
;MGHAYNHRLRLPARHAPRDDGVYRRPAVRRNTRSVPKIPPFTGKIYWPVMSAKFEAIARMYGWDEDDKLDILLPMIEGQASEFVFEQLPTEVLSDYHELITELTRRYRVIESSRSFAAKLSRRNQKHGENAEDYDAER
;
A
#
# COMPACT_ATOMS: atom_id res chain seq x y z
N MET A 1 56.34 19.74 -66.52
CA MET A 1 55.65 19.14 -65.36
C MET A 1 54.63 20.19 -64.90
N GLY A 2 53.31 20.05 -64.95
CA GLY A 2 52.45 18.87 -65.05
C GLY A 2 51.39 18.98 -63.95
N HIS A 3 50.18 19.44 -64.32
CA HIS A 3 48.86 19.31 -63.66
C HIS A 3 48.65 20.01 -62.29
N ALA A 4 47.80 21.04 -62.18
CA ALA A 4 46.35 21.13 -62.39
C ALA A 4 45.53 20.73 -61.15
N TYR A 5 44.75 21.72 -60.68
CA TYR A 5 43.64 21.64 -59.74
C TYR A 5 42.70 20.46 -60.04
N ASN A 6 42.14 19.86 -58.98
CA ASN A 6 40.77 19.35 -59.02
C ASN A 6 40.12 19.29 -57.63
N HIS A 7 39.03 20.06 -57.52
CA HIS A 7 37.94 19.87 -56.59
C HIS A 7 37.32 18.46 -56.72
N ARG A 8 36.84 17.91 -55.60
CA ARG A 8 35.74 16.91 -55.40
C ARG A 8 35.94 16.35 -53.98
N LEU A 9 34.97 16.11 -53.10
CA LEU A 9 33.51 16.13 -53.11
C LEU A 9 33.07 16.21 -51.65
N ARG A 10 32.02 17.00 -51.40
CA ARG A 10 31.23 17.00 -50.17
C ARG A 10 30.48 15.66 -50.08
N LEU A 11 30.55 14.97 -48.94
CA LEU A 11 29.51 14.06 -48.46
C LEU A 11 29.42 14.19 -46.93
N PRO A 12 28.24 14.48 -46.35
CA PRO A 12 28.03 14.46 -44.91
C PRO A 12 27.42 13.12 -44.49
N ALA A 13 27.86 12.61 -43.34
CA ALA A 13 27.15 11.72 -42.41
C ALA A 13 28.22 11.18 -41.46
N ARG A 14 28.03 11.09 -40.15
CA ARG A 14 26.92 10.42 -39.51
C ARG A 14 26.64 11.05 -38.15
N HIS A 15 25.37 11.33 -37.92
CA HIS A 15 24.79 11.50 -36.60
C HIS A 15 25.30 10.41 -35.65
N ALA A 16 26.00 10.82 -34.60
CA ALA A 16 26.08 10.02 -33.39
C ALA A 16 24.66 10.00 -32.78
N PRO A 17 24.09 8.83 -32.49
CA PRO A 17 22.83 8.77 -31.76
C PRO A 17 23.05 9.33 -30.36
N ARG A 18 22.13 10.20 -29.93
CA ARG A 18 21.98 10.60 -28.54
C ARG A 18 21.71 9.33 -27.74
N ASP A 19 22.54 9.09 -26.74
CA ASP A 19 22.30 8.12 -25.69
C ASP A 19 21.19 8.68 -24.79
N ASP A 20 19.95 8.68 -25.31
CA ASP A 20 18.76 8.83 -24.50
C ASP A 20 18.57 7.49 -23.82
N GLY A 21 19.32 7.30 -22.72
CA GLY A 21 19.21 6.21 -21.78
C GLY A 21 17.83 6.21 -21.14
N VAL A 22 16.81 5.82 -21.91
CA VAL A 22 15.55 5.32 -21.41
C VAL A 22 15.94 4.06 -20.65
N TYR A 23 16.13 4.19 -19.34
CA TYR A 23 16.14 3.07 -18.42
C TYR A 23 14.89 2.26 -18.74
N ARG A 24 15.09 1.20 -19.52
CA ARG A 24 14.06 0.22 -19.78
C ARG A 24 13.83 -0.43 -18.43
N ARG A 25 12.89 0.12 -17.65
CA ARG A 25 12.42 -0.48 -16.39
C ARG A 25 12.26 -1.97 -16.69
N PRO A 26 12.88 -2.87 -15.90
CA PRO A 26 12.66 -4.29 -16.08
C PRO A 26 11.15 -4.48 -16.16
N ALA A 27 10.67 -5.12 -17.23
CA ALA A 27 9.27 -5.44 -17.35
C ALA A 27 8.94 -6.33 -16.14
N VAL A 28 8.38 -5.71 -15.09
CA VAL A 28 7.85 -6.43 -13.94
C VAL A 28 6.90 -7.43 -14.56
N ARG A 29 7.21 -8.71 -14.38
CA ARG A 29 6.39 -9.79 -14.94
C ARG A 29 5.01 -9.60 -14.37
N ARG A 30 4.11 -8.99 -15.15
CA ARG A 30 2.71 -8.79 -14.80
C ARG A 30 2.14 -10.18 -14.54
N ASN A 31 2.02 -10.51 -13.26
CA ASN A 31 1.62 -11.82 -12.82
C ASN A 31 0.16 -12.00 -13.27
N THR A 32 -0.08 -12.84 -14.29
CA THR A 32 -1.43 -13.07 -14.86
C THR A 32 -2.35 -13.86 -13.92
N ARG A 33 -1.98 -14.00 -12.65
CA ARG A 33 -2.82 -14.60 -11.61
C ARG A 33 -3.98 -13.64 -11.33
N SER A 34 -5.19 -14.18 -11.24
CA SER A 34 -6.35 -13.43 -10.78
C SER A 34 -6.06 -12.84 -9.40
N VAL A 35 -6.39 -11.56 -9.23
CA VAL A 35 -6.27 -10.87 -7.94
C VAL A 35 -7.04 -11.68 -6.89
N PRO A 36 -6.42 -12.03 -5.74
CA PRO A 36 -7.11 -12.75 -4.68
C PRO A 36 -8.33 -11.94 -4.24
N LYS A 37 -9.44 -12.61 -3.92
CA LYS A 37 -10.58 -11.91 -3.30
C LYS A 37 -10.16 -11.42 -1.92
N ILE A 38 -9.92 -10.12 -1.81
CA ILE A 38 -9.66 -9.45 -0.54
C ILE A 38 -11.02 -8.99 0.02
N PRO A 39 -11.36 -9.30 1.29
CA PRO A 39 -12.60 -8.82 1.88
C PRO A 39 -12.66 -7.28 1.92
N PRO A 40 -13.84 -6.67 1.76
CA PRO A 40 -13.98 -5.22 1.84
C PRO A 40 -13.59 -4.71 3.24
N PHE A 41 -12.99 -3.53 3.28
CA PHE A 41 -12.66 -2.85 4.52
C PHE A 41 -13.78 -1.89 4.90
N THR A 42 -14.52 -2.24 5.95
CA THR A 42 -15.66 -1.46 6.45
C THR A 42 -15.33 -0.59 7.67
N GLY A 43 -14.07 -0.58 8.13
CA GLY A 43 -13.68 0.05 9.40
C GLY A 43 -13.90 -0.81 10.65
N LYS A 44 -14.56 -1.97 10.54
CA LYS A 44 -14.84 -2.88 11.67
C LYS A 44 -13.70 -3.87 11.95
N ILE A 45 -12.96 -4.25 10.93
CA ILE A 45 -11.79 -5.14 11.07
C ILE A 45 -10.63 -4.33 11.63
N TYR A 46 -9.82 -4.93 12.50
CA TYR A 46 -8.64 -4.27 13.06
C TYR A 46 -7.67 -3.88 11.94
N TRP A 47 -7.49 -2.56 11.74
CA TRP A 47 -6.76 -2.00 10.60
C TRP A 47 -5.36 -2.58 10.41
N PRO A 48 -4.51 -2.73 11.45
CA PRO A 48 -3.16 -3.30 11.28
C PRO A 48 -3.13 -4.72 10.71
N VAL A 49 -4.15 -5.54 10.98
CA VAL A 49 -4.25 -6.89 10.40
C VAL A 49 -4.64 -6.81 8.93
N MET A 50 -5.58 -5.92 8.60
CA MET A 50 -6.02 -5.73 7.23
C MET A 50 -4.92 -5.16 6.34
N SER A 51 -4.23 -4.11 6.79
CA SER A 51 -3.14 -3.49 6.04
C SER A 51 -1.95 -4.44 5.87
N ALA A 52 -1.61 -5.24 6.89
CA ALA A 52 -0.56 -6.26 6.77
C ALA A 52 -0.93 -7.35 5.75
N LYS A 53 -2.20 -7.79 5.72
CA LYS A 53 -2.69 -8.76 4.72
C LYS A 53 -2.62 -8.18 3.31
N PHE A 54 -3.07 -6.94 3.14
CA PHE A 54 -3.02 -6.23 1.86
C PHE A 54 -1.58 -6.10 1.34
N GLU A 55 -0.65 -5.66 2.18
CA GLU A 55 0.78 -5.52 1.82
C GLU A 55 1.45 -6.86 1.49
N ALA A 56 1.08 -7.94 2.19
CA ALA A 56 1.57 -9.28 1.85
C ALA A 56 1.12 -9.71 0.45
N ILE A 57 -0.15 -9.46 0.10
CA ILE A 57 -0.69 -9.77 -1.23
C ILE A 57 -0.03 -8.87 -2.28
N ALA A 58 0.04 -7.57 -2.06
CA ALA A 58 0.67 -6.63 -2.98
C ALA A 58 2.10 -7.04 -3.33
N ARG A 59 2.89 -7.45 -2.33
CA ARG A 59 4.25 -7.96 -2.53
C ARG A 59 4.31 -9.25 -3.34
N MET A 60 3.37 -10.17 -3.12
CA MET A 60 3.29 -11.43 -3.87
C MET A 60 2.92 -11.23 -5.34
N TYR A 61 2.15 -10.19 -5.64
CA TYR A 61 1.70 -9.86 -6.98
C TYR A 61 2.59 -8.80 -7.67
N GLY A 62 3.49 -8.17 -6.93
CA GLY A 62 4.41 -7.15 -7.43
C GLY A 62 3.72 -5.83 -7.74
N TRP A 63 2.68 -5.49 -6.98
CA TRP A 63 1.94 -4.22 -7.13
C TRP A 63 2.81 -3.04 -6.73
N ASP A 64 2.84 -2.03 -7.59
CA ASP A 64 3.34 -0.70 -7.24
C ASP A 64 2.27 0.12 -6.50
N GLU A 65 2.55 1.39 -6.24
CA GLU A 65 1.67 2.27 -5.46
C GLU A 65 0.37 2.58 -6.19
N ASP A 66 0.42 2.74 -7.52
CA ASP A 66 -0.76 2.98 -8.35
C ASP A 66 -1.65 1.72 -8.38
N ASP A 67 -1.06 0.55 -8.63
CA ASP A 67 -1.77 -0.74 -8.55
C ASP A 67 -2.43 -0.93 -7.18
N LYS A 68 -1.75 -0.52 -6.10
CA LYS A 68 -2.29 -0.62 -4.75
C LYS A 68 -3.48 0.32 -4.56
N LEU A 69 -3.45 1.55 -5.06
CA LEU A 69 -4.58 2.48 -5.00
C LEU A 69 -5.80 1.94 -5.77
N ASP A 70 -5.58 1.45 -6.98
CA ASP A 70 -6.62 0.88 -7.85
C ASP A 70 -7.35 -0.30 -7.19
N ILE A 71 -6.68 -1.07 -6.34
CA ILE A 71 -7.30 -2.17 -5.59
C ILE A 71 -7.85 -1.71 -4.23
N LEU A 72 -7.16 -0.81 -3.53
CA LEU A 72 -7.53 -0.38 -2.19
C LEU A 72 -8.80 0.47 -2.19
N LEU A 73 -8.92 1.45 -3.09
CA LEU A 73 -10.05 2.38 -3.11
C LEU A 73 -11.41 1.66 -3.30
N PRO A 74 -11.57 0.73 -4.27
CA PRO A 74 -12.83 0.00 -4.43
C PRO A 74 -13.14 -0.96 -3.29
N MET A 75 -12.13 -1.37 -2.51
CA MET A 75 -12.29 -2.27 -1.38
C MET A 75 -12.83 -1.53 -0.13
N ILE A 76 -12.78 -0.20 -0.10
CA ILE A 76 -13.25 0.62 1.02
C ILE A 76 -14.77 0.76 0.93
N GLU A 77 -15.48 0.28 1.96
CA GLU A 77 -16.94 0.25 1.99
C GLU A 77 -17.50 0.74 3.33
N GLY A 78 -18.82 0.99 3.36
CA GLY A 78 -19.56 1.30 4.58
C GLY A 78 -19.04 2.55 5.32
N GLN A 79 -18.81 2.44 6.63
CA GLN A 79 -18.36 3.59 7.42
C GLN A 79 -16.94 4.05 7.06
N ALA A 80 -16.14 3.20 6.40
CA ALA A 80 -14.83 3.59 5.90
C ALA A 80 -14.94 4.43 4.62
N SER A 81 -15.92 4.17 3.76
CA SER A 81 -16.14 4.99 2.56
C SER A 81 -16.61 6.40 2.93
N GLU A 82 -17.44 6.57 3.96
CA GLU A 82 -17.84 7.89 4.45
C GLU A 82 -16.63 8.73 4.89
N PHE A 83 -15.68 8.13 5.61
CA PHE A 83 -14.44 8.83 5.98
C PHE A 83 -13.58 9.14 4.75
N VAL A 84 -13.29 8.13 3.93
CA VAL A 84 -12.31 8.25 2.85
C VAL A 84 -12.80 9.16 1.73
N PHE A 85 -14.04 9.01 1.29
CA PHE A 85 -14.55 9.73 0.12
C PHE A 85 -15.26 11.04 0.44
N GLU A 86 -15.69 11.27 1.69
CA GLU A 86 -16.33 12.54 2.07
C GLU A 86 -15.40 13.48 2.84
N GLN A 87 -14.41 12.96 3.58
CA GLN A 87 -13.59 13.77 4.51
C GLN A 87 -12.15 13.97 4.05
N LEU A 88 -11.59 13.07 3.23
CA LEU A 88 -10.22 13.21 2.73
C LEU A 88 -10.18 13.99 1.41
N PRO A 89 -9.16 14.84 1.21
CA PRO A 89 -8.99 15.57 -0.04
C PRO A 89 -8.45 14.65 -1.15
N THR A 90 -8.69 15.00 -2.41
CA THR A 90 -8.33 14.17 -3.57
C THR A 90 -6.82 13.90 -3.68
N GLU A 91 -6.00 14.83 -3.21
CA GLU A 91 -4.54 14.68 -3.13
C GLU A 91 -4.14 13.50 -2.25
N VAL A 92 -4.87 13.26 -1.15
CA VAL A 92 -4.65 12.09 -0.28
C VAL A 92 -5.15 10.82 -0.95
N LEU A 93 -6.24 10.89 -1.72
CA LEU A 93 -6.77 9.71 -2.44
C LEU A 93 -5.90 9.26 -3.62
N SER A 94 -5.04 10.15 -4.13
CA SER A 94 -4.10 9.87 -5.22
C SER A 94 -2.69 9.52 -4.75
N ASP A 95 -2.45 9.52 -3.43
CA ASP A 95 -1.18 9.12 -2.83
C ASP A 95 -1.39 7.94 -1.88
N TYR A 96 -0.77 6.81 -2.21
CA TYR A 96 -0.92 5.58 -1.43
C TYR A 96 -0.46 5.74 0.03
N HIS A 97 0.65 6.44 0.26
CA HIS A 97 1.25 6.56 1.59
C HIS A 97 0.45 7.51 2.49
N GLU A 98 -0.04 8.61 1.93
CA GLU A 98 -0.92 9.53 2.65
C GLU A 98 -2.25 8.85 2.99
N LEU A 99 -2.85 8.11 2.04
CA LEU A 99 -4.06 7.35 2.30
C LEU A 99 -3.89 6.31 3.41
N ILE A 100 -2.80 5.53 3.39
CA ILE A 100 -2.50 4.56 4.45
C ILE A 100 -2.25 5.26 5.78
N THR A 101 -1.62 6.44 5.77
CA THR A 101 -1.37 7.23 6.97
C THR A 101 -2.68 7.67 7.61
N GLU A 102 -3.61 8.21 6.83
CA GLU A 102 -4.92 8.64 7.32
C GLU A 102 -5.79 7.48 7.80
N LEU A 103 -5.82 6.37 7.05
CA LEU A 103 -6.50 5.15 7.49
C LEU A 103 -5.90 4.59 8.78
N THR A 104 -4.57 4.65 8.93
CA THR A 104 -3.89 4.25 10.16
C THR A 104 -4.23 5.18 11.31
N ARG A 105 -4.25 6.50 11.11
CA ARG A 105 -4.63 7.47 12.15
C ARG A 105 -6.07 7.26 12.60
N ARG A 106 -6.99 7.01 11.67
CA ARG A 106 -8.42 6.86 11.94
C ARG A 106 -8.80 5.54 12.59
N TYR A 107 -8.25 4.43 12.10
CA TYR A 107 -8.67 3.07 12.48
C TYR A 107 -7.66 2.29 13.33
N ARG A 108 -6.51 2.88 13.65
CA ARG A 108 -5.67 2.31 14.72
C ARG A 108 -6.42 2.46 16.04
N VAL A 109 -6.68 1.34 16.69
CA VAL A 109 -7.14 1.35 18.08
C VAL A 109 -6.02 1.94 18.92
N ILE A 110 -6.21 3.16 19.40
CA ILE A 110 -5.44 3.70 20.51
C ILE A 110 -5.97 2.96 21.75
N GLU A 111 -5.35 1.84 22.10
CA GLU A 111 -5.58 1.25 23.43
C GLU A 111 -5.02 2.22 24.46
N SER A 112 -5.82 3.22 24.84
CA SER A 112 -5.48 4.12 25.93
C SER A 112 -5.35 3.31 27.22
N SER A 113 -4.48 3.72 28.14
CA SER A 113 -4.36 3.13 29.48
C SER A 113 -5.71 3.03 30.21
N ARG A 114 -6.68 3.89 29.86
CA ARG A 114 -8.07 3.85 30.34
C ARG A 114 -8.87 2.65 29.83
N SER A 115 -8.60 2.19 28.59
CA SER A 115 -9.19 0.98 28.02
C SER A 115 -8.64 -0.30 28.65
N PHE A 116 -7.36 -0.30 29.06
CA PHE A 116 -6.79 -1.36 29.91
C PHE A 116 -7.46 -1.40 31.28
N ALA A 117 -7.57 -0.26 31.97
CA ALA A 117 -8.23 -0.17 33.27
C ALA A 117 -9.69 -0.66 33.21
N ALA A 118 -10.43 -0.35 32.14
CA ALA A 118 -11.80 -0.81 31.95
C ALA A 118 -11.91 -2.31 31.60
N LYS A 119 -10.94 -2.88 30.87
CA LYS A 119 -10.86 -4.34 30.63
C LYS A 119 -10.48 -5.08 31.92
N LEU A 120 -9.56 -4.52 32.72
CA LEU A 120 -9.13 -5.08 34.01
C LEU A 120 -10.24 -5.00 35.06
N SER A 121 -10.98 -3.88 35.13
CA SER A 121 -12.10 -3.72 36.08
C SER A 121 -13.32 -4.60 35.75
N ARG A 122 -13.44 -5.06 34.50
CA ARG A 122 -14.44 -6.05 34.09
C ARG A 122 -14.05 -7.49 34.46
N ARG A 123 -12.80 -7.71 34.89
CA ARG A 123 -12.30 -8.97 35.44
C ARG A 123 -12.46 -9.03 36.97
N ASN A 124 -13.54 -8.44 37.50
CA ASN A 124 -13.94 -8.72 38.87
C ASN A 124 -14.50 -10.14 38.92
N GLN A 125 -13.85 -10.96 39.73
CA GLN A 125 -14.16 -12.35 40.06
C GLN A 125 -15.68 -12.55 40.17
N LYS A 126 -16.24 -13.45 39.35
CA LYS A 126 -17.64 -13.83 39.51
C LYS A 126 -17.76 -14.56 40.85
N HIS A 127 -18.81 -14.24 41.60
CA HIS A 127 -19.11 -14.90 42.87
C HIS A 127 -19.38 -16.39 42.60
N GLY A 128 -18.39 -17.24 42.87
CA GLY A 128 -18.47 -18.69 42.64
C GLY A 128 -17.23 -19.38 42.06
N GLU A 129 -16.17 -18.65 41.66
CA GLU A 129 -14.91 -19.29 41.23
C GLU A 129 -14.11 -19.78 42.46
N ASN A 130 -13.83 -21.08 42.50
CA ASN A 130 -13.02 -21.71 43.53
C ASN A 130 -11.54 -21.39 43.30
N ALA A 131 -10.77 -21.23 44.38
CA ALA A 131 -9.41 -20.67 44.33
C ALA A 131 -8.39 -21.50 43.50
N GLU A 132 -8.72 -22.76 43.18
CA GLU A 132 -7.84 -23.70 42.49
C GLU A 132 -7.75 -23.48 40.97
N ASP A 133 -8.75 -22.84 40.34
CA ASP A 133 -8.70 -22.53 38.89
C ASP A 133 -7.85 -21.30 38.57
N TYR A 134 -7.46 -20.51 39.57
CA TYR A 134 -6.70 -19.28 39.36
C TYR A 134 -5.18 -19.48 39.21
N ASP A 135 -4.65 -20.66 39.57
CA ASP A 135 -3.19 -20.91 39.56
C ASP A 135 -2.73 -21.81 38.39
N ALA A 136 -3.65 -22.22 37.50
CA ALA A 136 -3.35 -23.07 36.33
C ALA A 136 -3.00 -22.29 35.04
N GLU A 137 -3.16 -20.97 35.01
CA GLU A 137 -2.80 -20.10 33.87
C GLU A 137 -1.56 -19.22 34.14
N ARG A 138 -0.59 -19.71 34.91
CA ARG A 138 0.71 -19.03 35.07
C ARG A 138 1.79 -19.58 34.14
#